data_AF-A0A1I3UF01-F1
#
_entry.id   AF-A0A1I3UF01-F1
#
_cell.length_a   1.000
_cell.length_b   1.000
_cell.length_c   1.000
_cell.angle_alpha   90.00
_cell.angle_beta   90.00
_cell.angle_gamma   90.00
#
_symmetry.space_group_name_H-M   'P 1'
#
loop_
_entity.id
_entity.type
_entity.pdbx_description
1 polymer ?
#
loop_
_entity_poly.entity_id
_entity_poly.type
_entity_poly.pdbx_seq_one_letter_code
_entity_poly.pdbx_strand_id
1 'polypeptide(L)' 'MRTSTIYRAALFVALAMGFGFSPAHALTREELTAKIQAAGYSQVKDVKSTAEGTTAKALKDGKPVMLVVDSSGQIKERN' A
#
# COMPACT_ATOMS: atom_id res chain seq x y z
N MET A 1 -16.31 -42.93 -8.44
CA MET A 1 -16.03 -42.28 -7.13
C MET A 1 -15.37 -40.93 -7.43
N ARG A 2 -16.09 -39.80 -7.27
CA ARG A 2 -15.93 -38.80 -6.18
C ARG A 2 -14.49 -38.23 -6.17
N THR A 3 -14.17 -36.97 -6.45
CA THR A 3 -14.85 -35.69 -6.14
C THR A 3 -14.18 -34.53 -6.90
N SER A 4 -14.99 -33.51 -7.24
CA SER A 4 -14.59 -32.18 -7.73
C SER A 4 -13.81 -31.37 -6.68
N THR A 5 -13.44 -30.12 -7.02
CA THR A 5 -12.66 -29.11 -6.24
C THR A 5 -11.14 -29.25 -6.50
N ILE A 6 -10.38 -28.27 -6.99
CA ILE A 6 -10.39 -26.83 -6.66
C ILE A 6 -9.94 -26.02 -7.89
N TYR A 7 -10.69 -24.95 -8.10
CA TYR A 7 -10.55 -23.91 -9.10
C TYR A 7 -9.23 -23.14 -9.01
N ARG A 8 -8.77 -22.69 -10.19
CA ARG A 8 -8.25 -21.33 -10.50
C ARG A 8 -7.21 -20.70 -9.56
N ALA A 9 -6.21 -20.15 -10.26
CA ALA A 9 -5.53 -18.90 -9.94
C ALA A 9 -4.51 -18.95 -8.79
N ALA A 10 -3.24 -19.06 -9.18
CA ALA A 10 -2.20 -18.23 -8.59
C ALA A 10 -1.12 -17.98 -9.65
N LEU A 11 -1.52 -17.25 -10.69
CA LEU A 11 -0.62 -16.50 -11.56
C LEU A 11 0.04 -15.40 -10.72
N PHE A 12 1.12 -15.71 -10.01
CA PHE A 12 2.00 -14.71 -9.42
C PHE A 12 3.43 -15.23 -9.42
N VAL A 13 3.97 -15.41 -10.63
CA VAL A 13 5.42 -15.47 -10.81
C VAL A 13 5.93 -14.04 -10.72
N ALA A 14 6.52 -13.75 -9.56
CA ALA A 14 7.37 -12.61 -9.32
C ALA A 14 8.53 -12.59 -10.33
N LEU A 15 8.72 -11.47 -11.02
CA LEU A 15 10.05 -11.09 -11.50
C LEU A 15 10.16 -9.57 -11.68
N ALA A 16 10.82 -8.96 -10.70
CA ALA A 16 11.88 -7.97 -10.87
C ALA A 16 11.85 -7.06 -12.12
N MET A 17 11.18 -5.92 -11.99
CA MET A 17 11.66 -4.64 -12.52
C MET A 17 11.37 -3.62 -11.42
N GLY A 18 12.30 -3.23 -10.54
CA GLY A 18 13.66 -2.86 -10.91
C GLY A 18 13.70 -1.50 -11.61
N PHE A 19 12.79 -0.57 -11.28
CA PHE A 19 12.95 0.85 -11.58
C PHE A 19 12.76 1.64 -10.30
N GLY A 20 13.90 2.00 -9.69
CA GLY A 20 13.94 3.01 -8.65
C GLY A 20 13.55 4.36 -9.25
N PHE A 21 12.28 4.70 -9.14
CA PHE A 21 11.85 6.09 -9.19
C PHE A 21 11.90 6.60 -7.75
N SER A 22 12.92 7.39 -7.44
CA SER A 22 12.86 8.33 -6.31
C SER A 22 12.62 9.72 -6.88
N PRO A 23 11.36 10.13 -7.11
CA PRO A 23 11.07 11.53 -7.24
C PRO A 23 11.09 12.11 -5.82
N ALA A 24 12.18 12.80 -5.48
CA ALA A 24 12.21 13.76 -4.38
C ALA A 24 11.32 14.97 -4.75
N HIS A 25 10.01 14.75 -4.74
CA HIS A 25 8.99 15.73 -5.09
C HIS A 25 7.88 15.55 -4.07
N ALA A 26 7.36 16.65 -3.54
CA ALA A 26 6.30 16.70 -2.54
C ALA A 26 5.32 15.53 -2.70
N LEU A 27 5.22 14.66 -1.67
CA LEU A 27 4.52 13.37 -1.73
C LEU A 27 3.20 13.49 -2.49
N THR A 28 3.21 13.11 -3.77
CA THR A 28 1.99 13.08 -4.56
C THR A 28 1.14 11.91 -4.06
N ARG A 29 -0.17 11.95 -4.32
CA ARG A 29 -1.10 10.89 -3.90
C ARG A 29 -0.66 9.50 -4.40
N GLU A 30 -0.05 9.47 -5.59
CA GLU A 30 0.46 8.26 -6.24
C GLU A 30 1.73 7.76 -5.55
N GLU A 31 2.69 8.64 -5.28
CA GLU A 31 3.92 8.32 -4.54
C GLU A 31 3.62 7.81 -3.12
N LEU A 32 2.66 8.43 -2.45
CA LEU A 32 2.19 7.97 -1.14
C LEU A 32 1.65 6.55 -1.20
N THR A 33 0.83 6.28 -2.22
CA THR A 33 0.24 4.97 -2.45
C THR A 33 1.33 3.93 -2.73
N ALA A 34 2.31 4.27 -3.57
CA ALA A 34 3.46 3.41 -3.87
C ALA A 34 4.32 3.15 -2.63
N LYS A 35 4.59 4.16 -1.80
CA LYS A 35 5.31 4.00 -0.52
C LYS A 35 4.57 3.09 0.45
N ILE A 36 3.27 3.29 0.61
CA ILE A 36 2.42 2.46 1.46
C ILE A 36 2.41 1.01 0.94
N GLN A 37 2.31 0.81 -0.37
CA GLN A 37 2.42 -0.51 -0.99
C GLN A 37 3.79 -1.15 -0.81
N ALA A 38 4.87 -0.38 -0.99
CA ALA A 38 6.24 -0.83 -0.78
C ALA A 38 6.52 -1.20 0.69
N ALA A 39 5.83 -0.56 1.64
CA ALA A 39 5.89 -0.90 3.06
C ALA A 39 5.04 -2.15 3.43
N GLY A 40 4.43 -2.82 2.45
CA GLY A 40 3.69 -4.07 2.63
C GLY A 40 2.19 -3.89 2.87
N TYR A 41 1.66 -2.67 2.74
CA TYR A 41 0.24 -2.39 2.92
C TYR A 41 -0.50 -2.43 1.59
N SER A 42 -1.59 -3.17 1.52
CA SER A 42 -2.40 -3.32 0.32
C SER A 42 -3.65 -2.45 0.35
N GLN A 43 -4.27 -2.23 -0.81
CA GLN A 43 -5.60 -1.59 -0.91
C GLN A 43 -5.69 -0.19 -0.25
N VAL A 44 -4.76 0.70 -0.59
CA VAL A 44 -4.72 2.08 -0.11
C VAL A 44 -5.92 2.87 -0.61
N LYS A 45 -6.70 3.46 0.30
CA LYS A 45 -7.93 4.23 0.05
C LYS A 45 -8.02 5.40 1.02
N ASP A 46 -9.00 6.28 0.83
CA ASP A 46 -9.27 7.43 1.73
C ASP A 46 -8.04 8.35 1.93
N VAL A 47 -7.22 8.54 0.90
CA VAL A 47 -6.05 9.42 0.97
C VAL A 47 -6.48 10.89 1.12
N LYS A 48 -6.27 11.46 2.30
CA LYS A 48 -6.64 12.84 2.66
C LYS A 48 -5.47 13.57 3.28
N SER A 49 -5.12 14.72 2.71
CA SER A 49 -4.15 15.65 3.29
C SER A 49 -4.80 16.41 4.45
N THR A 50 -4.18 16.36 5.62
CA THR A 50 -4.58 17.05 6.86
C THR A 50 -3.43 17.93 7.33
N ALA A 51 -3.67 18.81 8.31
CA ALA A 51 -2.64 19.68 8.86
C ALA A 51 -1.47 18.91 9.53
N GLU A 52 -1.73 17.68 10.01
CA GLU A 52 -0.71 16.81 10.62
C GLU A 52 0.10 16.00 9.58
N GLY A 53 -0.39 15.92 8.33
CA GLY A 53 0.16 15.05 7.29
C GLY A 53 -0.93 14.42 6.42
N THR A 54 -0.57 13.47 5.56
CA THR A 54 -1.53 12.74 4.72
C THR A 54 -2.01 11.47 5.40
N THR A 55 -3.31 11.38 5.66
CA THR A 55 -3.95 10.18 6.17
C THR A 55 -4.36 9.25 5.03
N ALA A 56 -4.24 7.95 5.22
CA ALA A 56 -4.67 6.93 4.27
C ALA A 56 -5.16 5.68 5.01
N LYS A 57 -6.15 4.99 4.47
CA LYS A 57 -6.55 3.67 4.96
C LYS A 57 -5.92 2.61 4.09
N ALA A 58 -5.35 1.58 4.69
CA ALA A 58 -4.78 0.46 3.97
C ALA A 58 -5.08 -0.87 4.69
N LEU A 59 -4.77 -1.99 4.06
CA LEU A 59 -4.83 -3.32 4.64
C LEU A 59 -3.41 -3.81 4.91
N LYS A 60 -3.12 -4.18 6.16
CA LYS A 60 -1.89 -4.89 6.54
C LYS A 60 -2.28 -6.30 6.97
N ASP A 61 -1.75 -7.33 6.33
CA ASP A 61 -2.08 -8.73 6.65
C ASP A 61 -3.59 -9.02 6.66
N GLY A 62 -4.35 -8.37 5.75
CA GLY A 62 -5.81 -8.49 5.68
C GLY A 62 -6.59 -7.70 6.74
N LYS A 63 -5.92 -6.98 7.65
CA LYS A 63 -6.56 -6.11 8.65
C LYS A 63 -6.56 -4.65 8.19
N PRO A 64 -7.69 -3.94 8.30
CA PRO A 64 -7.74 -2.51 8.00
C PRO A 64 -6.95 -1.73 9.05
N VAL A 65 -5.95 -0.99 8.59
CA VAL A 65 -5.13 -0.08 9.39
C VAL A 65 -5.23 1.32 8.83
N MET A 66 -5.20 2.30 9.72
CA MET A 66 -5.14 3.70 9.32
C MET A 66 -3.69 4.17 9.41
N LEU A 67 -3.22 4.80 8.35
CA LEU A 67 -1.86 5.30 8.21
C LEU A 67 -1.90 6.83 8.19
N VAL A 68 -0.95 7.45 8.86
CA VAL A 68 -0.69 8.88 8.85
C VAL A 68 0.72 9.07 8.33
N VAL A 69 0.87 9.85 7.27
CA VAL A 69 2.15 10.13 6.65
C VAL A 69 2.51 11.58 6.93
N ASP A 70 3.59 11.80 7.67
CA ASP A 70 4.05 13.15 7.98
C ASP A 70 4.65 13.84 6.74
N SER A 71 4.93 15.13 6.84
CA SER A 71 5.57 15.91 5.77
C SER A 71 6.97 15.41 5.41
N SER A 72 7.60 14.61 6.27
CA SER A 72 8.89 13.93 6.00
C SER A 72 8.70 12.61 5.24
N GLY A 73 7.45 12.21 4.97
CA GLY A 73 7.12 10.97 4.29
C GLY A 73 7.29 9.73 5.14
N GLN A 74 7.30 9.86 6.47
CA GLN A 74 7.28 8.73 7.39
C GLN A 74 5.85 8.25 7.58
N ILE A 75 5.67 6.94 7.46
CA ILE A 75 4.38 6.28 7.64
C ILE A 75 4.22 5.88 9.11
N LYS A 76 3.17 6.36 9.77
CA LYS A 76 2.79 6.01 11.14
C LYS A 76 1.44 5.31 11.14
N GLU A 77 1.37 4.17 11.80
CA GLU A 77 0.10 3.48 12.03
C GLU A 77 -0.67 4.19 13.16
N ARG A 78 -1.93 4.54 12.90
CA ARG A 78 -2.85 5.05 13.91
C ARG A 78 -3.71 3.87 14.37
N ASN A 79 -3.44 3.39 15.58
CA ASN A 79 -4.25 2.39 16.28
C ASN A 79 -5.50 3.02 16.88
#